data_AF-A0A6G3MKF2-F1
#
_entry.id   AF-A0A6G3MKF2-F1
#
_cell.length_a   1.000
_cell.length_b   1.000
_cell.length_c   1.000
_cell.angle_alpha   90.00
_cell.angle_beta   90.00
_cell.angle_gamma   90.00
#
_symmetry.space_group_name_H-M   'P 1'
#
loop_
_entity.id
_entity.type
_entity.pdbx_description
1 polymer ?
#
loop_
_entity_poly.entity_id
_entity_poly.type
_entity_poly.pdbx_seq_one_letter_code
_entity_poly.pdbx_strand_id
1 'polypeptide(L)'
;PWTSYRELHEVVCNLNNQDIGAQLTAYHQLLTWHLRSNELPLAISSTISILSCRIEMLGCQKFDHTLVLSISMSISRFVTTILQNEKFNKSSSPLMKAAEKFKVPKWLVSFRHLTTHDSLNCDFWLLKYATDFCYNWLLKQYWNARLQNSTYINNYNPDPKQYNLFYSTLTNIIKRLFFNNSEITTKLINLKKFSYYYDL
;
A
#
# COMPACT_ATOMS: atom_id res chain seq x y z
N PRO A 1 -7.17 0.52 5.18
CA PRO A 1 -6.84 1.51 6.23
C PRO A 1 -7.21 2.96 5.84
N TRP A 2 -7.09 3.35 4.56
CA TRP A 2 -7.62 4.64 4.09
C TRP A 2 -9.15 4.64 4.09
N THR A 3 -9.72 5.80 4.38
CA THR A 3 -11.15 6.08 4.44
C THR A 3 -11.73 6.51 3.10
N SER A 4 -10.88 7.11 2.24
CA SER A 4 -11.27 7.59 0.91
C SER A 4 -10.17 7.36 -0.11
N TYR A 5 -10.53 7.25 -1.38
CA TYR A 5 -9.58 7.21 -2.49
C TYR A 5 -8.72 8.48 -2.57
N ARG A 6 -9.29 9.63 -2.20
CA ARG A 6 -8.56 10.91 -2.14
C ARG A 6 -7.37 10.84 -1.18
N GLU A 7 -7.58 10.22 -0.02
CA GLU A 7 -6.56 10.04 1.02
C GLU A 7 -5.42 9.14 0.51
N LEU A 8 -5.75 8.08 -0.23
CA LEU A 8 -4.75 7.24 -0.88
C LEU A 8 -3.96 8.00 -1.94
N HIS A 9 -4.65 8.76 -2.80
CA HIS A 9 -4.03 9.53 -3.87
C HIS A 9 -3.06 10.58 -3.32
N GLU A 10 -3.47 11.34 -2.31
CA GLU A 10 -2.66 12.36 -1.66
C GLU A 10 -1.38 11.78 -1.05
N VAL A 11 -1.49 10.65 -0.34
CA VAL A 11 -0.30 9.94 0.19
C VAL A 11 0.64 9.55 -0.93
N VAL A 12 0.13 8.99 -2.05
CA VAL A 12 1.01 8.58 -3.15
C VAL A 12 1.63 9.78 -3.89
N CYS A 13 0.91 10.89 -4.02
CA CYS A 13 1.49 12.14 -4.55
C CYS A 13 2.63 12.65 -3.65
N ASN A 14 2.40 12.70 -2.34
CA ASN A 14 3.39 13.14 -1.36
C ASN A 14 4.60 12.19 -1.28
N LEU A 15 4.38 10.89 -1.44
CA LEU A 15 5.43 9.87 -1.53
C LEU A 15 6.25 9.97 -2.83
N ASN A 16 5.65 10.34 -3.96
CA ASN A 16 6.41 10.55 -5.20
C ASN A 16 7.17 11.89 -5.22
N ASN A 17 6.81 12.82 -4.32
CA ASN A 17 7.50 14.09 -4.20
C ASN A 17 8.88 13.90 -3.55
N GLN A 18 9.90 14.53 -4.13
CA GLN A 18 11.26 14.50 -3.59
C GLN A 18 11.45 15.46 -2.40
N ASP A 19 10.50 16.36 -2.18
CA ASP A 19 10.50 17.26 -1.03
C ASP A 19 10.35 16.49 0.30
N ILE A 20 11.17 16.88 1.27
CA ILE A 20 11.20 16.28 2.61
C ILE A 20 9.90 16.60 3.35
N GLY A 21 9.35 17.81 3.19
CA GLY A 21 8.09 18.20 3.82
C GLY A 21 6.92 17.33 3.36
N ALA A 22 6.84 17.09 2.05
CA ALA A 22 5.85 16.18 1.48
C ALA A 22 6.03 14.73 1.99
N GLN A 23 7.26 14.23 2.04
CA GLN A 23 7.55 12.88 2.57
C GLN A 23 7.18 12.74 4.05
N LEU A 24 7.44 13.77 4.86
CA LEU A 24 7.07 13.80 6.27
C LEU A 24 5.54 13.79 6.44
N THR A 25 4.82 14.55 5.60
CA THR A 25 3.35 14.56 5.58
C THR A 25 2.80 13.17 5.24
N ALA A 26 3.36 12.52 4.21
CA ALA A 26 2.99 11.15 3.87
C ALA A 26 3.28 10.18 5.02
N TYR A 27 4.44 10.29 5.66
CA TYR A 27 4.83 9.47 6.80
C TYR A 27 3.81 9.55 7.95
N HIS A 28 3.41 10.77 8.34
CA HIS A 28 2.40 10.96 9.38
C HIS A 28 1.05 10.34 9.01
N GLN A 29 0.62 10.48 7.75
CA GLN A 29 -0.62 9.84 7.30
C GLN A 29 -0.54 8.30 7.36
N LEU A 30 0.60 7.72 7.00
CA LEU A 30 0.82 6.28 7.11
C LEU A 30 0.80 5.80 8.57
N LEU A 31 1.32 6.60 9.51
CA LEU A 31 1.21 6.30 10.94
C LEU A 31 -0.25 6.37 11.41
N THR A 32 -1.02 7.36 10.97
CA THR A 32 -2.46 7.41 11.26
C THR A 32 -3.18 6.15 10.77
N TRP A 33 -2.83 5.64 9.59
CA TRP A 33 -3.36 4.38 9.08
C TRP A 33 -2.96 3.18 9.92
N HIS A 34 -1.73 3.15 10.43
CA HIS A 34 -1.24 2.12 11.33
C HIS A 34 -2.02 2.10 12.64
N LEU A 35 -2.31 3.26 13.23
CA LEU A 35 -3.10 3.37 14.47
C LEU A 35 -4.57 2.98 14.29
N ARG A 36 -5.14 3.22 13.10
CA ARG A 36 -6.56 2.96 12.81
C ARG A 36 -6.87 1.50 12.50
N SER A 37 -5.87 0.72 12.08
CA SER A 37 -6.08 -0.64 11.56
C SER A 37 -5.24 -1.63 12.35
N ASN A 38 -5.90 -2.62 12.95
CA ASN A 38 -5.23 -3.66 13.72
C ASN A 38 -4.30 -4.53 12.85
N GLU A 39 -4.63 -4.65 11.56
CA GLU A 39 -3.81 -5.33 10.56
C GLU A 39 -3.55 -4.40 9.37
N LEU A 40 -2.29 -4.03 9.19
CA LEU A 40 -1.85 -3.21 8.07
C LEU A 40 -1.13 -4.09 7.04
N PRO A 41 -1.37 -3.89 5.73
CA PRO A 41 -0.60 -4.60 4.71
C PRO A 41 0.90 -4.42 4.93
N LEU A 42 1.65 -5.52 4.89
CA LEU A 42 3.09 -5.53 5.21
C LEU A 42 3.90 -4.53 4.37
N ALA A 43 3.49 -4.26 3.14
CA ALA A 43 4.12 -3.25 2.28
C ALA A 43 3.98 -1.82 2.83
N ILE A 44 2.86 -1.49 3.47
CA ILE A 44 2.66 -0.19 4.12
C ILE A 44 3.54 -0.10 5.36
N SER A 45 3.55 -1.15 6.21
CA SER A 45 4.45 -1.20 7.37
C SER A 45 5.93 -1.09 6.97
N SER A 46 6.33 -1.75 5.88
CA SER A 46 7.68 -1.62 5.32
C SER A 46 7.95 -0.21 4.80
N THR A 47 6.95 0.45 4.19
CA THR A 47 7.08 1.84 3.74
C THR A 47 7.31 2.78 4.92
N ILE A 48 6.59 2.60 6.03
CA ILE A 48 6.75 3.41 7.25
C ILE A 48 8.20 3.30 7.76
N SER A 49 8.71 2.07 7.95
CA SER A 49 10.05 1.86 8.49
C SER A 49 11.18 2.35 7.56
N ILE A 50 11.05 2.15 6.24
CA ILE A 50 12.04 2.64 5.28
C ILE A 50 12.02 4.16 5.18
N LEU A 51 10.82 4.77 5.18
CA LEU A 51 10.65 6.21 5.09
C LEU A 51 11.16 6.94 6.35
N SER A 52 10.92 6.38 7.54
CA SER A 52 11.46 6.94 8.78
C SER A 52 12.99 6.96 8.75
N CYS A 53 13.61 5.83 8.37
CA CYS A 53 15.06 5.75 8.23
C CYS A 53 15.58 6.75 7.21
N ARG A 54 14.93 6.86 6.03
CA ARG A 54 15.33 7.81 4.99
C ARG A 54 15.28 9.26 5.46
N ILE A 55 14.22 9.67 6.17
CA ILE A 55 14.08 11.02 6.71
C ILE A 55 15.19 11.30 7.74
N GLU A 56 15.43 10.36 8.65
CA GLU A 56 16.47 10.47 9.67
C GLU A 56 17.88 10.59 9.05
N MET A 57 18.16 9.82 7.99
CA MET A 57 19.42 9.87 7.27
C MET A 57 19.69 11.22 6.59
N LEU A 58 18.67 11.98 6.21
CA LEU A 58 18.83 13.31 5.60
C LEU A 58 19.26 14.37 6.61
N GLY A 59 18.93 14.17 7.89
CA GLY A 59 19.31 15.08 8.99
C GLY A 59 20.69 14.83 9.58
N CYS A 60 21.32 13.70 9.26
CA CYS A 60 22.56 13.25 9.90
C CYS A 60 23.76 13.30 8.94
N GLN A 61 24.85 13.95 9.37
CA GLN A 61 26.14 13.87 8.65
C GLN A 61 26.89 12.56 8.90
N LYS A 62 26.61 11.88 10.00
CA LYS A 62 27.16 10.57 10.38
C LYS A 62 26.07 9.72 10.98
N PHE A 63 26.07 8.42 10.71
CA PHE A 63 25.12 7.50 11.31
C PHE A 63 25.69 6.95 12.61
N ASP A 64 24.91 7.08 13.68
CA ASP A 64 25.22 6.39 14.92
C ASP A 64 24.89 4.89 14.75
N HIS A 65 25.33 4.10 15.72
CA HIS A 65 25.10 2.66 15.70
C HIS A 65 23.60 2.31 15.70
N THR A 66 22.78 3.12 16.38
CA THR A 66 21.32 2.94 16.46
C THR A 66 20.66 3.07 15.09
N LEU A 67 21.01 4.10 14.33
CA LEU A 67 20.48 4.36 13.01
C LEU A 67 20.93 3.28 12.03
N VAL A 68 22.19 2.84 12.09
CA VAL A 68 22.68 1.73 11.25
C VAL A 68 21.88 0.45 11.52
N LEU A 69 21.61 0.11 12.78
CA LEU A 69 20.78 -1.03 13.13
C LEU A 69 19.33 -0.87 12.65
N SER A 70 18.75 0.32 12.83
CA SER A 70 17.38 0.64 12.40
C SER A 70 17.21 0.48 10.89
N ILE A 71 18.15 1.01 10.10
CA ILE A 71 18.20 0.86 8.64
C ILE A 71 18.33 -0.61 8.26
N SER A 72 19.29 -1.31 8.87
CA SER A 72 19.56 -2.73 8.61
C SER A 72 18.33 -3.60 8.86
N MET A 73 17.62 -3.36 9.95
CA MET A 73 16.40 -4.07 10.32
C MET A 73 15.25 -3.74 9.36
N SER A 74 15.11 -2.47 8.99
CA SER A 74 14.07 -2.01 8.06
C SER A 74 14.24 -2.62 6.66
N ILE A 75 15.46 -2.63 6.13
CA ILE A 75 15.80 -3.29 4.86
C ILE A 75 15.56 -4.80 4.96
N SER A 76 16.02 -5.43 6.04
CA SER A 76 15.84 -6.86 6.26
C SER A 76 14.36 -7.25 6.26
N ARG A 77 13.52 -6.48 6.96
CA ARG A 77 12.07 -6.69 7.05
C ARG A 77 11.38 -6.46 5.71
N PHE A 78 11.78 -5.43 4.96
CA PHE A 78 11.31 -5.17 3.60
C PHE A 78 11.56 -6.36 2.68
N VAL A 79 12.80 -6.87 2.68
CA VAL A 79 13.19 -8.02 1.85
C VAL A 79 12.32 -9.24 2.20
N THR A 80 12.12 -9.57 3.49
CA THR A 80 11.26 -10.71 3.87
C THR A 80 9.82 -10.49 3.49
N THR A 81 9.33 -9.25 3.65
CA THR A 81 7.95 -8.89 3.30
C THR A 81 7.67 -9.11 1.81
N ILE A 82 8.56 -8.68 0.92
CA ILE A 82 8.40 -8.92 -0.53
C ILE A 82 8.40 -10.40 -0.84
N LEU A 83 9.33 -11.13 -0.22
CA LEU A 83 9.54 -12.55 -0.50
C LEU A 83 8.42 -13.45 0.06
N GLN A 84 7.77 -13.04 1.15
CA GLN A 84 6.67 -13.78 1.78
C GLN A 84 5.30 -13.51 1.15
N ASN A 85 5.13 -12.44 0.40
CA ASN A 85 3.83 -12.04 -0.11
C ASN A 85 3.31 -13.08 -1.14
N GLU A 86 2.26 -13.82 -0.81
CA GLU A 86 1.76 -14.98 -1.58
C GLU A 86 1.28 -14.65 -2.99
N LYS A 87 0.83 -13.40 -3.24
CA LYS A 87 0.51 -12.94 -4.60
C LYS A 87 1.71 -12.97 -5.54
N PHE A 88 2.90 -12.99 -4.98
CA PHE A 88 4.18 -12.91 -5.68
C PHE A 88 4.90 -14.27 -5.73
N ASN A 89 4.65 -15.15 -4.75
CA ASN A 89 5.13 -16.53 -4.69
C ASN A 89 3.97 -17.54 -4.68
N LYS A 90 3.51 -17.95 -5.88
CA LYS A 90 2.73 -19.18 -6.07
C LYS A 90 3.59 -20.46 -6.12
N SER A 91 4.90 -20.33 -5.94
CA SER A 91 5.84 -21.44 -6.03
C SER A 91 6.86 -21.26 -4.93
N SER A 92 7.01 -22.29 -4.10
CA SER A 92 8.02 -22.50 -3.05
C SER A 92 9.43 -22.46 -3.64
N SER A 93 9.82 -21.28 -4.12
CA SER A 93 11.09 -21.02 -4.80
C SER A 93 12.09 -20.49 -3.79
N PRO A 94 13.35 -20.94 -3.82
CA PRO A 94 14.41 -20.39 -2.97
C PRO A 94 14.47 -18.87 -3.06
N LEU A 95 14.74 -18.21 -1.94
CA LEU A 95 14.80 -16.76 -1.73
C LEU A 95 15.44 -15.97 -2.91
N MET A 96 16.50 -16.54 -3.48
CA MET A 96 17.26 -15.99 -4.60
C MET A 96 16.46 -15.93 -5.92
N LYS A 97 15.63 -16.94 -6.21
CA LYS A 97 14.81 -17.00 -7.44
C LYS A 97 13.64 -16.03 -7.39
N ALA A 98 13.06 -15.81 -6.21
CA ALA A 98 12.03 -14.80 -6.02
C ALA A 98 12.60 -13.39 -6.20
N ALA A 99 13.81 -13.12 -5.72
CA ALA A 99 14.47 -11.82 -5.92
C ALA A 99 14.69 -11.48 -7.41
N GLU A 100 15.10 -12.45 -8.23
CA GLU A 100 15.22 -12.29 -9.69
C GLU A 100 13.88 -11.91 -10.34
N LYS A 101 12.79 -12.55 -9.92
CA LYS A 101 11.42 -12.24 -10.38
C LYS A 101 10.97 -10.82 -10.02
N PHE A 102 11.38 -10.31 -8.86
CA PHE A 102 11.03 -8.96 -8.39
C PHE A 102 12.03 -7.87 -8.78
N LYS A 103 13.03 -8.21 -9.60
CA LYS A 103 14.14 -7.32 -9.97
C LYS A 103 14.85 -6.74 -8.74
N VAL A 104 14.91 -7.52 -7.66
CA VAL A 104 15.64 -7.15 -6.44
C VAL A 104 17.07 -7.68 -6.57
N PRO A 105 18.11 -6.83 -6.40
CA PRO A 105 19.48 -7.27 -6.51
C PRO A 105 19.85 -8.33 -5.46
N LYS A 106 20.69 -9.31 -5.85
CA LYS A 106 21.16 -10.38 -4.96
C LYS A 106 21.93 -9.83 -3.75
N TRP A 107 22.65 -8.72 -3.91
CA TRP A 107 23.37 -8.07 -2.81
C TRP A 107 22.42 -7.52 -1.73
N LEU A 108 21.20 -7.10 -2.08
CA LEU A 108 20.20 -6.63 -1.12
C LEU A 108 19.56 -7.79 -0.34
N VAL A 109 19.47 -8.97 -0.94
CA VAL A 109 19.04 -10.19 -0.23
C VAL A 109 20.12 -10.65 0.75
N SER A 110 21.38 -10.49 0.35
CA SER A 110 22.56 -10.82 1.16
C SER A 110 22.81 -9.79 2.27
N PHE A 111 22.07 -8.67 2.29
CA PHE A 111 22.17 -7.63 3.29
C PHE A 111 21.93 -8.16 4.72
N ARG A 112 21.08 -9.18 4.88
CA ARG A 112 20.88 -9.84 6.18
C ARG A 112 22.14 -10.48 6.75
N HIS A 113 22.97 -11.05 5.89
CA HIS A 113 24.23 -11.67 6.30
C HIS A 113 25.30 -10.61 6.57
N LEU A 114 25.32 -9.54 5.76
CA LEU A 114 26.23 -8.39 5.93
C LEU A 114 26.00 -7.61 7.23
N THR A 115 24.76 -7.59 7.74
CA THR A 115 24.43 -6.84 8.97
C THR A 115 24.60 -7.66 10.25
N THR A 116 24.76 -8.98 10.15
CA THR A 116 24.80 -9.90 11.31
C THR A 116 26.16 -10.58 11.52
N HIS A 117 26.92 -10.85 10.45
CA HIS A 117 28.19 -11.58 10.55
C HIS A 117 29.43 -10.70 10.36
N ASP A 118 29.36 -9.70 9.49
CA ASP A 118 30.41 -8.69 9.37
C ASP A 118 30.09 -7.56 10.34
N SER A 119 31.01 -7.26 11.26
CA SER A 119 30.95 -6.09 12.14
C SER A 119 30.38 -4.90 11.39
N LEU A 120 29.41 -4.18 11.98
CA LEU A 120 28.62 -3.04 11.48
C LEU A 120 29.47 -1.84 10.96
N ASN A 121 30.41 -2.11 10.07
CA ASN A 121 31.22 -1.22 9.26
C ASN A 121 30.58 -1.14 7.86
N CYS A 122 29.26 -1.26 7.79
CA CYS A 122 28.53 -1.14 6.54
C CYS A 122 28.70 0.30 6.05
N ASP A 123 29.28 0.47 4.86
CA ASP A 123 29.56 1.77 4.28
C ASP A 123 28.27 2.62 4.26
N PHE A 124 28.39 3.86 4.74
CA PHE A 124 27.32 4.86 4.73
C PHE A 124 26.62 4.93 3.36
N TRP A 125 27.40 4.89 2.27
CA TRP A 125 26.88 4.96 0.92
C TRP A 125 26.08 3.73 0.54
N LEU A 126 26.49 2.55 1.02
CA LEU A 126 25.78 1.30 0.78
C LEU A 126 24.42 1.29 1.49
N LEU A 127 24.37 1.74 2.75
CA LEU A 127 23.12 1.88 3.50
C LEU A 127 22.15 2.86 2.83
N LYS A 128 22.66 4.03 2.41
CA LYS A 128 21.86 5.02 1.67
C LYS A 128 21.33 4.46 0.37
N TYR A 129 22.20 3.82 -0.42
CA TYR A 129 21.79 3.22 -1.69
C TYR A 129 20.75 2.11 -1.50
N ALA A 130 20.91 1.28 -0.47
CA ALA A 130 19.97 0.21 -0.14
C ALA A 130 18.61 0.75 0.29
N THR A 131 18.57 1.74 1.18
CA THR A 131 17.33 2.40 1.62
C THR A 131 16.60 3.04 0.43
N ASP A 132 17.33 3.75 -0.43
CA ASP A 132 16.78 4.43 -1.60
C ASP A 132 16.23 3.43 -2.62
N PHE A 133 16.95 2.31 -2.83
CA PHE A 133 16.46 1.22 -3.65
C PHE A 133 15.14 0.65 -3.10
N CYS A 134 15.09 0.31 -1.81
CA CYS A 134 13.89 -0.24 -1.16
C CYS A 134 12.70 0.71 -1.32
N TYR A 135 12.93 2.00 -1.06
CA TYR A 135 11.91 3.04 -1.18
C TYR A 135 11.37 3.17 -2.60
N ASN A 136 12.25 3.30 -3.59
CA ASN A 136 11.86 3.43 -5.00
C ASN A 136 11.14 2.18 -5.52
N TRP A 137 11.55 1.00 -5.04
CA TRP A 137 10.85 -0.24 -5.36
C TRP A 137 9.42 -0.22 -4.82
N LEU A 138 9.20 0.19 -3.56
CA LEU A 138 7.87 0.31 -2.96
C LEU A 138 7.00 1.31 -3.73
N LEU A 139 7.55 2.48 -4.05
CA LEU A 139 6.84 3.49 -4.85
C LEU A 139 6.34 2.90 -6.17
N LYS A 140 7.24 2.25 -6.92
CA LYS A 140 6.91 1.73 -8.25
C LYS A 140 5.96 0.53 -8.20
N GLN A 141 6.30 -0.47 -7.41
CA GLN A 141 5.66 -1.80 -7.47
C GLN A 141 4.43 -1.91 -6.57
N TYR A 142 4.35 -1.11 -5.51
CA TYR A 142 3.21 -1.13 -4.60
C TYR A 142 2.31 0.08 -4.78
N TRP A 143 2.84 1.30 -4.62
CA TRP A 143 2.02 2.52 -4.57
C TRP A 143 1.48 2.94 -5.94
N ASN A 144 2.36 3.10 -6.93
CA ASN A 144 1.99 3.54 -8.28
C ASN A 144 1.18 2.48 -9.02
N ALA A 145 1.54 1.20 -8.88
CA ALA A 145 0.73 0.10 -9.40
C ALA A 145 -0.69 0.10 -8.81
N ARG A 146 -0.86 0.52 -7.55
CA ARG A 146 -2.18 0.58 -6.91
C ARG A 146 -3.03 1.75 -7.41
N LEU A 147 -2.42 2.89 -7.75
CA LEU A 147 -3.09 4.00 -8.44
C LEU A 147 -3.51 3.65 -9.87
N GLN A 148 -2.67 2.92 -10.60
CA GLN A 148 -3.01 2.47 -11.95
C GLN A 148 -4.18 1.47 -11.93
N ASN A 149 -4.20 0.57 -10.95
CA ASN A 149 -5.32 -0.35 -10.79
C ASN A 149 -6.59 0.35 -10.31
N SER A 150 -6.52 1.37 -9.45
CA SER A 150 -7.69 2.11 -9.01
C SER A 150 -8.27 3.05 -10.07
N THR A 151 -7.42 3.64 -10.93
CA THR A 151 -7.90 4.37 -12.11
C THR A 151 -8.56 3.43 -13.12
N TYR A 152 -8.06 2.20 -13.29
CA TYR A 152 -8.75 1.16 -14.05
C TYR A 152 -10.10 0.76 -13.44
N ILE A 153 -10.20 0.63 -12.11
CA ILE A 153 -11.45 0.28 -11.42
C ILE A 153 -12.47 1.43 -11.50
N ASN A 154 -12.02 2.69 -11.37
CA ASN A 154 -12.89 3.86 -11.49
C ASN A 154 -13.31 4.15 -12.94
N ASN A 155 -12.51 3.73 -13.93
CA ASN A 155 -12.85 3.80 -15.36
C ASN A 155 -13.47 2.50 -15.90
N TYR A 156 -13.75 1.52 -15.03
CA TYR A 156 -14.45 0.30 -15.43
C TYR A 156 -15.91 0.65 -15.70
N ASN A 157 -16.24 0.88 -16.98
CA ASN A 157 -17.61 0.93 -17.45
C ASN A 157 -18.10 -0.52 -17.55
N PRO A 158 -18.91 -1.03 -16.61
CA PRO A 158 -19.32 -2.44 -16.65
C PRO A 158 -20.06 -2.71 -17.96
N ASP A 159 -19.77 -3.85 -18.58
CA ASP A 159 -20.47 -4.28 -19.81
C ASP A 159 -21.99 -4.15 -19.56
N PRO A 160 -22.73 -3.35 -20.37
CA PRO A 160 -24.14 -3.06 -20.13
C PRO A 160 -24.98 -4.32 -19.91
N LYS A 161 -24.58 -5.43 -20.52
CA LYS A 161 -25.25 -6.73 -20.38
C LYS A 161 -25.10 -7.33 -18.98
N GLN A 162 -23.92 -7.24 -18.36
CA GLN A 162 -23.67 -7.76 -17.02
C GLN A 162 -24.31 -6.87 -15.95
N TYR A 163 -24.28 -5.56 -16.14
CA TYR A 163 -24.97 -4.61 -15.27
C TYR A 163 -26.49 -4.86 -15.26
N ASN A 164 -27.10 -4.95 -16.44
CA ASN A 164 -28.54 -5.21 -16.54
C ASN A 164 -28.93 -6.57 -15.95
N LEU A 165 -28.09 -7.60 -16.11
CA LEU A 165 -28.32 -8.89 -15.49
C LEU A 165 -28.30 -8.78 -13.96
N PHE A 166 -27.28 -8.16 -13.38
CA PHE A 166 -27.17 -7.94 -11.93
C PHE A 166 -28.32 -7.10 -11.36
N TYR A 167 -28.69 -6.01 -12.03
CA TYR A 167 -29.83 -5.18 -11.61
C TYR A 167 -31.15 -5.93 -11.69
N SER A 168 -31.34 -6.79 -12.70
CA SER A 168 -32.54 -7.61 -12.82
C SER A 168 -32.63 -8.69 -11.71
N THR A 169 -31.51 -9.34 -11.36
CA THR A 169 -31.47 -10.30 -10.24
C THR A 169 -31.68 -9.59 -8.91
N LEU A 170 -31.01 -8.46 -8.69
CA LEU A 170 -31.14 -7.69 -7.46
C LEU A 170 -32.57 -7.16 -7.29
N THR A 171 -33.18 -6.60 -8.33
CA THR A 171 -34.58 -6.13 -8.27
C THR A 171 -35.57 -7.26 -8.07
N ASN A 172 -35.31 -8.46 -8.59
CA ASN A 172 -36.15 -9.63 -8.34
C ASN A 172 -36.01 -10.15 -6.89
N ILE A 173 -34.81 -10.14 -6.33
CA ILE A 173 -34.56 -10.49 -4.92
C ILE A 173 -35.24 -9.48 -4.01
N ILE A 174 -35.04 -8.18 -4.27
CA ILE A 174 -35.69 -7.09 -3.54
C ILE A 174 -37.21 -7.22 -3.65
N LYS A 175 -37.79 -7.39 -4.84
CA LYS A 175 -39.23 -7.61 -5.00
C LYS A 175 -39.69 -8.83 -4.19
N ARG A 176 -38.99 -9.96 -4.23
CA ARG A 176 -39.34 -11.14 -3.42
C ARG A 176 -39.28 -10.88 -1.91
N LEU A 177 -38.31 -10.10 -1.45
CA LEU A 177 -38.17 -9.74 -0.04
C LEU A 177 -39.22 -8.72 0.42
N PHE A 178 -39.58 -7.76 -0.44
CA PHE A 178 -40.52 -6.68 -0.11
C PHE A 178 -42.00 -7.02 -0.37
N PHE A 179 -42.33 -7.94 -1.28
CA PHE A 179 -43.70 -8.43 -1.44
C PHE A 179 -44.16 -9.34 -0.29
N ASN A 180 -43.24 -9.85 0.53
CA ASN A 180 -43.58 -10.59 1.75
C ASN A 180 -43.82 -9.69 2.97
N ASN A 181 -43.55 -8.38 2.90
CA ASN A 181 -43.78 -7.45 4.01
C ASN A 181 -44.33 -6.11 3.48
N SER A 182 -45.66 -6.03 3.42
CA SER A 182 -46.45 -4.93 2.83
C SER A 182 -46.27 -3.55 3.48
N GLU A 183 -45.52 -3.42 4.59
CA GLU A 183 -45.32 -2.14 5.28
C GLU A 183 -44.08 -1.34 4.85
N ILE A 184 -43.08 -1.95 4.19
CA ILE A 184 -41.81 -1.27 3.90
C ILE A 184 -41.81 -0.59 2.52
N THR A 185 -42.66 -1.05 1.61
CA THR A 185 -42.81 -0.50 0.25
C THR A 185 -43.21 0.98 0.23
N THR A 186 -44.09 1.40 1.14
CA THR A 186 -44.53 2.80 1.28
C THR A 186 -43.41 3.72 1.81
N LYS A 187 -42.53 3.22 2.69
CA LYS A 187 -41.38 4.01 3.18
C LYS A 187 -40.28 4.18 2.13
N LEU A 188 -40.03 3.16 1.29
CA LEU A 188 -39.02 3.22 0.22
C LEU A 188 -39.44 4.11 -0.96
N ILE A 189 -40.73 4.16 -1.29
CA ILE A 189 -41.25 5.08 -2.32
C ILE A 189 -41.04 6.55 -1.91
N ASN A 190 -41.13 6.86 -0.60
CA ASN A 190 -40.84 8.20 -0.09
C ASN A 190 -39.34 8.55 -0.11
N LEU A 191 -38.44 7.56 0.03
CA LEU A 191 -37.00 7.79 -0.11
C LEU A 191 -36.58 8.09 -1.56
N LYS A 192 -37.31 7.57 -2.56
CA LYS A 192 -37.11 7.95 -3.98
C LYS A 192 -37.40 9.42 -4.28
N LYS A 193 -38.26 10.08 -3.50
CA LYS A 193 -38.52 11.53 -3.64
C LYS A 193 -37.39 12.40 -3.05
N PHE A 194 -36.66 11.90 -2.07
CA PHE A 194 -35.56 12.65 -1.44
C PHE A 194 -34.26 12.69 -2.26
N SER A 195 -34.05 11.74 -3.18
CA SER A 195 -32.87 11.73 -4.05
C SER A 195 -32.95 12.71 -5.25
N TYR A 196 -34.12 13.32 -5.49
CA TYR A 196 -34.29 14.31 -6.58
C TYR A 196 -34.02 15.76 -6.16
N TYR A 197 -33.66 16.02 -4.89
CA TYR A 197 -33.48 17.38 -4.36
C TYR A 197 -32.02 17.81 -4.15
N TYR A 198 -31.02 16.99 -4.51
CA TYR A 198 -29.59 17.30 -4.33
C TYR A 198 -28.76 17.40 -5.61
N ASP A 199 -29.41 17.41 -6.78
CA ASP A 199 -28.74 17.79 -8.04
C ASP A 199 -29.15 19.22 -8.43
N LEU A 200 -28.54 20.21 -7.77
CA LEU A 200 -28.36 21.61 -8.20
C LEU A 200 -27.09 22.17 -7.58
#